data_AF-A0A1H0BJN5-F1
#
_entry.id   AF-A0A1H0BJN5-F1
#
_cell.length_a   1.000
_cell.length_b   1.000
_cell.length_c   1.000
_cell.angle_alpha   90.00
_cell.angle_beta   90.00
_cell.angle_gamma   90.00
#
_symmetry.space_group_name_H-M   'P 1'
#
loop_
_entity.id
_entity.type
_entity.pdbx_description
1 polymer ?
#
loop_
_entity_poly.entity_id
_entity_poly.type
_entity_poly.pdbx_seq_one_letter_code
_entity_poly.pdbx_strand_id
1 'polypeptide(L)'
;MTLIRFIKYGKPALVKPLMIFFLMLAFTACKKEQQPSPYSNIVNFAIKDAKGETLKAGIENNEIVLYWPPEQAIPEFISPVITVAEGAEIQPASGIKVAFKDGTTYTVRAKNGSITTYKIKTKINSVMPYVRSVNFKVYKGKTFLSKASSVTVSGDYFSTDLNLIKVFLVAKDGKEAEVKVETVNPISITFTADGPVGDYRRLKVISNNRTVNYEQDFELAPELLFPKLTSISFEQPQTLKRGDQINVKGGTDADLANAIGFYDVNTGTEYPLIIKEKRKDGWILQIPSDLPLGVYSFLYFYFPDTAYADGGAALVDFPAPVTIVP
;
A
#
# COMPACT_ATOMS: atom_id res chain seq x y z
N MET A 1 23.18 53.61 -115.77
CA MET A 1 23.06 53.73 -114.31
C MET A 1 24.16 52.86 -113.69
N THR A 2 25.26 53.51 -113.33
CA THR A 2 26.30 53.23 -112.31
C THR A 2 26.73 51.76 -112.09
N LEU A 3 27.92 51.33 -112.54
CA LEU A 3 29.24 51.28 -111.84
C LEU A 3 29.21 50.31 -110.62
N ILE A 4 30.03 49.25 -110.45
CA ILE A 4 31.49 49.12 -110.21
C ILE A 4 31.75 47.61 -109.96
N ARG A 5 32.65 46.91 -110.68
CA ARG A 5 34.09 46.64 -110.44
C ARG A 5 34.47 45.81 -109.17
N PHE A 6 35.07 44.64 -109.48
CA PHE A 6 36.04 43.79 -108.76
C PHE A 6 36.74 44.33 -107.49
N ILE A 7 37.08 43.43 -106.54
CA ILE A 7 38.47 43.02 -106.18
C ILE A 7 38.49 41.96 -105.04
N LYS A 8 39.59 41.22 -105.06
CA LYS A 8 40.08 39.99 -104.40
C LYS A 8 40.65 40.15 -102.95
N TYR A 9 40.64 39.02 -102.22
CA TYR A 9 41.58 38.49 -101.17
C TYR A 9 41.83 39.21 -99.81
N GLY A 10 41.83 38.42 -98.70
CA GLY A 10 42.51 38.76 -97.43
C GLY A 10 42.21 37.81 -96.23
N LYS A 11 43.24 37.22 -95.60
CA LYS A 11 43.23 36.27 -94.46
C LYS A 11 42.72 36.88 -93.13
N PRO A 12 42.22 36.10 -92.14
CA PRO A 12 41.99 36.58 -90.79
C PRO A 12 43.21 36.33 -89.87
N ALA A 13 43.62 37.35 -89.11
CA ALA A 13 44.50 37.19 -87.96
C ALA A 13 43.91 37.96 -86.77
N LEU A 14 43.87 37.26 -85.63
CA LEU A 14 44.04 37.80 -84.28
C LEU A 14 42.88 38.64 -83.67
N VAL A 15 41.86 37.95 -83.14
CA VAL A 15 40.96 38.50 -82.10
C VAL A 15 40.78 37.47 -80.97
N LYS A 16 41.73 37.42 -80.04
CA LYS A 16 41.60 36.84 -78.69
C LYS A 16 42.60 37.61 -77.82
N PRO A 17 42.16 38.56 -76.96
CA PRO A 17 41.83 38.17 -75.58
C PRO A 17 40.87 39.17 -74.89
N LEU A 18 39.56 39.11 -75.15
CA LEU A 18 38.58 39.86 -74.34
C LEU A 18 37.36 39.02 -73.93
N MET A 19 37.21 37.83 -74.51
CA MET A 19 36.06 36.95 -74.29
C MET A 19 36.33 35.81 -73.29
N ILE A 20 37.46 35.83 -72.57
CA ILE A 20 37.81 34.81 -71.56
C ILE A 20 37.68 35.36 -70.12
N PHE A 21 37.73 36.68 -69.93
CA PHE A 21 37.60 37.28 -68.59
C PHE A 21 36.13 37.41 -68.14
N PHE A 22 35.17 37.47 -69.07
CA PHE A 22 33.74 37.59 -68.74
C PHE A 22 33.04 36.23 -68.49
N LEU A 23 33.69 35.10 -68.82
CA LEU A 23 33.14 33.75 -68.63
C LEU A 23 33.57 33.10 -67.29
N MET A 24 34.50 33.70 -66.55
CA MET A 24 34.91 33.22 -65.21
C MET A 24 34.12 33.83 -64.05
N LEU A 25 33.30 34.86 -64.28
CA LEU A 25 32.50 35.54 -63.24
C LEU A 25 31.08 34.97 -63.08
N ALA A 26 30.70 33.95 -63.86
CA ALA A 26 29.35 33.36 -63.81
C ALA A 26 29.19 32.21 -62.79
N PHE A 27 30.22 31.83 -62.03
CA PHE A 27 30.18 30.66 -61.13
C PHE A 27 30.10 30.97 -59.62
N THR A 28 29.95 32.23 -59.19
CA THR A 28 29.99 32.57 -57.75
C THR A 28 28.65 32.94 -57.10
N ALA A 29 27.51 32.71 -57.76
CA ALA A 29 26.20 33.03 -57.20
C ALA A 29 25.24 31.83 -57.09
N CYS A 30 25.76 30.65 -56.74
CA CYS A 30 24.90 29.58 -56.22
C CYS A 30 24.72 29.81 -54.71
N LYS A 31 23.78 30.71 -54.33
CA LYS A 31 23.27 30.69 -52.94
C LYS A 31 22.59 29.34 -52.77
N LYS A 32 23.19 28.42 -52.01
CA LYS A 32 22.48 27.22 -51.54
C LYS A 32 21.33 27.70 -50.66
N GLU A 33 20.15 27.88 -51.23
CA GLU A 33 18.91 27.97 -50.46
C GLU A 33 18.69 26.61 -49.81
N GLN A 34 19.05 26.51 -48.54
CA GLN A 34 18.90 25.29 -47.77
C GLN A 34 17.40 25.10 -47.48
N GLN A 35 16.77 24.17 -48.22
CA GLN A 35 15.35 23.86 -48.08
C GLN A 35 15.01 23.55 -46.61
N PRO A 36 13.92 24.11 -46.06
CA PRO A 36 13.51 23.82 -44.69
C PRO A 36 13.32 22.31 -44.47
N SER A 37 13.96 21.78 -43.42
CA SER A 37 13.88 20.37 -43.06
C SER A 37 12.43 19.93 -42.78
N PRO A 38 11.98 18.78 -43.31
CA PRO A 38 10.65 18.22 -43.05
C PRO A 38 10.59 17.36 -41.78
N TYR A 39 11.72 17.13 -41.11
CA TYR A 39 11.81 16.20 -39.99
C TYR A 39 11.15 16.79 -38.74
N SER A 40 10.11 16.11 -38.26
CA SER A 40 9.34 16.45 -37.05
C SER A 40 9.37 15.32 -36.03
N ASN A 41 10.44 14.52 -36.02
CA ASN A 41 10.56 13.39 -35.10
C ASN A 41 11.15 13.77 -33.74
N ILE A 42 10.71 13.07 -32.71
CA ILE A 42 11.39 13.02 -31.41
C ILE A 42 12.58 12.05 -31.54
N VAL A 43 13.76 12.49 -31.16
CA VAL A 43 15.01 11.72 -31.19
C VAL A 43 15.27 11.03 -29.85
N ASN A 44 15.02 11.75 -28.76
CA ASN A 44 15.15 11.22 -27.41
C ASN A 44 14.03 11.76 -26.53
N PHE A 45 13.50 10.89 -25.68
CA PHE A 45 12.55 11.26 -24.64
C PHE A 45 12.94 10.49 -23.38
N ALA A 46 13.30 11.21 -22.32
CA ALA A 46 13.73 10.59 -21.07
C ALA A 46 13.05 11.25 -19.87
N ILE A 47 12.76 10.44 -18.84
CA ILE A 47 12.26 10.90 -17.55
C ILE A 47 13.10 10.30 -16.43
N LYS A 48 12.88 10.77 -15.19
CA LYS A 48 13.39 10.11 -13.99
C LYS A 48 12.31 9.23 -13.38
N ASP A 49 12.70 8.04 -12.91
CA ASP A 49 11.83 7.21 -12.07
C ASP A 49 11.79 7.73 -10.62
N ALA A 50 11.05 7.04 -9.73
CA ALA A 50 10.94 7.46 -8.33
C ALA A 50 12.26 7.33 -7.54
N LYS A 51 13.23 6.56 -8.06
CA LYS A 51 14.57 6.39 -7.49
C LYS A 51 15.61 7.34 -8.11
N GLY A 52 15.20 8.17 -9.08
CA GLY A 52 16.08 9.11 -9.77
C GLY A 52 16.83 8.53 -10.97
N GLU A 53 16.53 7.28 -11.34
CA GLU A 53 17.13 6.62 -12.50
C GLU A 53 16.51 7.11 -13.81
N THR A 54 17.32 7.16 -14.87
CA THR A 54 16.84 7.66 -16.16
C THR A 54 16.07 6.56 -16.91
N LEU A 55 14.79 6.80 -17.17
CA LEU A 55 13.98 5.97 -18.07
C LEU A 55 13.95 6.59 -19.46
N LYS A 56 14.44 5.86 -20.46
CA LYS A 56 14.33 6.24 -21.86
C LYS A 56 13.05 5.64 -22.46
N ALA A 57 12.28 6.46 -23.18
CA ALA A 57 11.09 5.99 -23.87
C ALA A 57 11.45 5.27 -25.18
N GLY A 58 10.66 4.27 -25.54
CA GLY A 58 10.57 3.80 -26.93
C GLY A 58 9.71 4.75 -27.74
N ILE A 59 10.11 5.05 -28.98
CA ILE A 59 9.34 5.93 -29.87
C ILE A 59 8.99 5.12 -31.11
N GLU A 60 7.71 4.85 -31.29
CA GLU A 60 7.22 4.05 -32.41
C GLU A 60 5.78 4.47 -32.74
N ASN A 61 5.42 4.53 -34.03
CA ASN A 61 4.04 4.79 -34.47
C ASN A 61 3.38 6.03 -33.84
N ASN A 62 4.16 7.11 -33.68
CA ASN A 62 3.74 8.35 -32.99
C ASN A 62 3.31 8.13 -31.52
N GLU A 63 3.78 7.07 -30.89
CA GLU A 63 3.64 6.83 -29.45
C GLU A 63 5.00 7.03 -28.76
N ILE A 64 4.95 7.61 -27.55
CA ILE A 64 6.05 7.68 -26.61
C ILE A 64 5.78 6.62 -25.54
N VAL A 65 6.42 5.46 -25.67
CA VAL A 65 6.19 4.30 -24.81
C VAL A 65 7.14 4.34 -23.62
N LEU A 66 6.58 4.52 -22.43
CA LEU A 66 7.32 4.59 -21.17
C LEU A 66 7.06 3.35 -20.33
N TYR A 67 8.13 2.61 -20.02
CA TYR A 67 8.07 1.47 -19.10
C TYR A 67 8.36 1.94 -17.68
N TRP A 68 7.34 1.93 -16.83
CA TRP A 68 7.50 2.28 -15.43
C TRP A 68 7.94 1.04 -14.63
N PRO A 69 9.03 1.11 -13.85
CA PRO A 69 9.51 0.00 -13.05
C PRO A 69 8.47 -0.52 -12.04
N PRO A 70 8.53 -1.81 -11.66
CA PRO A 70 7.77 -2.34 -10.52
C PRO A 70 8.20 -1.66 -9.21
N GLU A 71 7.36 -1.79 -8.18
CA GLU A 71 7.67 -1.38 -6.79
C GLU A 71 8.09 0.09 -6.65
N GLN A 72 7.46 0.96 -7.44
CA GLN A 72 7.67 2.39 -7.37
C GLN A 72 6.33 3.10 -7.48
N ALA A 73 6.11 4.08 -6.59
CA ALA A 73 4.97 4.99 -6.71
C ALA A 73 4.95 5.62 -8.12
N ILE A 74 3.78 5.59 -8.75
CA ILE A 74 3.59 6.17 -10.08
C ILE A 74 3.31 7.66 -9.90
N PRO A 75 4.15 8.57 -10.42
CA PRO A 75 3.91 9.99 -10.27
C PRO A 75 2.72 10.42 -11.12
N GLU A 76 1.94 11.38 -10.65
CA GLU A 76 0.87 11.98 -11.46
C GLU A 76 1.42 12.84 -12.61
N PHE A 77 2.66 13.33 -12.47
CA PHE A 77 3.30 14.24 -13.41
C PHE A 77 4.78 13.92 -13.62
N ILE A 78 5.28 14.23 -14.81
CA ILE A 78 6.69 14.08 -15.20
C ILE A 78 7.20 15.36 -15.86
N SER A 79 8.51 15.59 -15.81
CA SER A 79 9.22 16.67 -16.52
C SER A 79 10.26 16.05 -17.45
N PRO A 80 9.90 15.77 -18.72
CA PRO A 80 10.78 15.00 -19.61
C PRO A 80 11.92 15.83 -20.19
N VAL A 81 13.07 15.20 -20.39
CA VAL A 81 14.17 15.73 -21.19
C VAL A 81 14.00 15.21 -22.62
N ILE A 82 13.70 16.13 -23.54
CA ILE A 82 13.31 15.80 -24.91
C ILE A 82 14.30 16.41 -25.89
N THR A 83 14.74 15.59 -26.84
CA THR A 83 15.51 16.02 -28.01
C THR A 83 14.69 15.73 -29.25
N VAL A 84 14.52 16.72 -30.11
CA VAL A 84 13.82 16.59 -31.40
C VAL A 84 14.80 16.73 -32.56
N ALA A 85 14.33 16.46 -33.77
CA ALA A 85 15.11 16.67 -35.00
C ALA A 85 15.67 18.11 -35.09
N GLU A 86 16.80 18.26 -35.76
CA GLU A 86 17.48 19.56 -35.89
C GLU A 86 16.55 20.62 -36.52
N GLY A 87 16.40 21.75 -35.83
CA GLY A 87 15.55 22.85 -36.26
C GLY A 87 14.04 22.62 -36.10
N ALA A 88 13.62 21.52 -35.48
CA ALA A 88 12.24 21.31 -35.07
C ALA A 88 11.95 21.89 -33.68
N GLU A 89 10.69 22.21 -33.41
CA GLU A 89 10.19 22.70 -32.13
C GLU A 89 9.16 21.73 -31.54
N ILE A 90 9.09 21.61 -30.22
CA ILE A 90 8.15 20.72 -29.54
C ILE A 90 7.29 21.47 -28.51
N GLN A 91 6.01 21.16 -28.48
CA GLN A 91 5.06 21.66 -27.49
C GLN A 91 4.32 20.49 -26.80
N PRO A 92 4.29 20.40 -25.47
CA PRO A 92 5.03 21.21 -24.50
C PRO A 92 6.55 21.14 -24.69
N ALA A 93 7.26 22.21 -24.32
CA ALA A 93 8.71 22.25 -24.40
C ALA A 93 9.36 21.22 -23.44
N SER A 94 10.61 20.83 -23.76
CA SER A 94 11.40 19.97 -22.88
C SER A 94 11.52 20.58 -21.46
N GLY A 95 11.43 19.75 -20.43
CA GLY A 95 11.49 20.13 -19.02
C GLY A 95 10.15 20.60 -18.44
N ILE A 96 9.14 20.86 -19.27
CA ILE A 96 7.81 21.26 -18.79
C ILE A 96 7.09 20.07 -18.16
N LYS A 97 6.50 20.33 -16.98
CA LYS A 97 5.70 19.36 -16.23
C LYS A 97 4.42 19.03 -17.01
N VAL A 98 4.19 17.73 -17.26
CA VAL A 98 2.98 17.21 -17.92
C VAL A 98 2.40 16.05 -17.13
N ALA A 99 1.12 15.73 -17.35
CA ALA A 99 0.49 14.57 -16.73
C ALA A 99 1.11 13.27 -17.24
N PHE A 100 1.50 12.38 -16.33
CA PHE A 100 1.97 11.04 -16.66
C PHE A 100 0.79 10.08 -16.80
N LYS A 101 0.11 10.18 -17.94
CA LYS A 101 -1.06 9.37 -18.26
C LYS A 101 -1.11 9.05 -19.75
N ASP A 102 -1.80 7.97 -20.08
CA ASP A 102 -2.04 7.60 -21.47
C ASP A 102 -2.76 8.72 -22.22
N GLY A 103 -2.28 9.02 -23.43
CA GLY A 103 -2.85 10.05 -24.30
C GLY A 103 -2.33 11.47 -24.07
N THR A 104 -1.50 11.73 -23.05
CA THR A 104 -0.80 13.03 -22.93
C THR A 104 -0.05 13.32 -24.23
N THR A 105 -0.27 14.49 -24.81
CA THR A 105 0.09 14.78 -26.20
C THR A 105 1.29 15.73 -26.29
N TYR A 106 2.19 15.43 -27.23
CA TYR A 106 3.28 16.31 -27.68
C TYR A 106 3.12 16.60 -29.17
N THR A 107 3.37 17.82 -29.57
CA THR A 107 3.32 18.25 -30.98
C THR A 107 4.69 18.73 -31.39
N VAL A 108 5.28 18.10 -32.41
CA VAL A 108 6.55 18.50 -32.99
C VAL A 108 6.30 19.19 -34.32
N ARG A 109 6.77 20.42 -34.47
CA ARG A 109 6.70 21.21 -35.70
C ARG A 109 8.08 21.24 -36.35
N ALA A 110 8.18 20.72 -37.57
CA ALA A 110 9.39 20.81 -38.39
C ALA A 110 9.62 22.23 -38.92
N LYS A 111 10.84 22.51 -39.40
CA LYS A 111 11.20 23.82 -39.97
C LYS A 111 10.38 24.20 -41.21
N ASN A 112 9.91 23.21 -41.97
CA ASN A 112 9.00 23.43 -43.11
C ASN A 112 7.53 23.63 -42.72
N GLY A 113 7.19 23.56 -41.43
CA GLY A 113 5.83 23.70 -40.92
C GLY A 113 5.04 22.39 -40.78
N SER A 114 5.57 21.25 -41.26
CA SER A 114 4.94 19.93 -41.04
C SER A 114 4.83 19.62 -39.54
N ILE A 115 3.72 19.00 -39.15
CA ILE A 115 3.41 18.71 -37.75
C ILE A 115 3.24 17.21 -37.55
N THR A 116 3.90 16.67 -36.52
CA THR A 116 3.66 15.31 -36.02
C THR A 116 3.19 15.38 -34.57
N THR A 117 2.13 14.65 -34.26
CA THR A 117 1.56 14.55 -32.91
C THR A 117 1.91 13.21 -32.30
N TYR A 118 2.58 13.24 -31.15
CA TYR A 118 2.95 12.08 -30.35
C TYR A 118 2.06 11.95 -29.11
N LYS A 119 1.76 10.72 -28.68
CA LYS A 119 1.00 10.45 -27.45
C LYS A 119 1.78 9.56 -26.49
N ILE A 120 1.74 9.89 -25.21
CA ILE A 120 2.28 9.02 -24.15
C ILE A 120 1.46 7.74 -24.07
N LYS A 121 2.17 6.62 -23.93
CA LYS A 121 1.63 5.30 -23.60
C LYS A 121 2.45 4.70 -22.48
N THR A 122 1.82 4.53 -21.33
CA THR A 122 2.45 4.00 -20.13
C THR A 122 2.35 2.49 -20.11
N LYS A 123 3.45 1.84 -19.68
CA LYS A 123 3.54 0.40 -19.46
C LYS A 123 4.03 0.18 -18.04
N ILE A 124 3.09 -0.03 -17.13
CA ILE A 124 3.39 -0.29 -15.72
C ILE A 124 3.77 -1.76 -15.59
N ASN A 125 5.05 -2.03 -15.32
CA ASN A 125 5.55 -3.39 -15.20
C ASN A 125 5.31 -3.95 -13.79
N SER A 126 4.06 -3.95 -13.32
CA SER A 126 3.66 -4.53 -12.03
C SER A 126 2.84 -5.80 -12.22
N VAL A 127 3.17 -6.83 -11.45
CA VAL A 127 2.41 -8.09 -11.39
C VAL A 127 1.12 -7.87 -10.60
N MET A 128 0.04 -8.54 -11.01
CA MET A 128 -1.21 -8.50 -10.24
C MET A 128 -0.99 -9.26 -8.92
N PRO A 129 -1.23 -8.62 -7.76
CA PRO A 129 -1.15 -9.33 -6.49
C PRO A 129 -2.22 -10.42 -6.46
N TYR A 130 -1.96 -11.47 -5.69
CA TYR A 130 -2.90 -12.55 -5.46
C TYR A 130 -3.07 -12.74 -3.97
N VAL A 131 -4.32 -12.80 -3.50
CA VAL A 131 -4.63 -13.16 -2.11
C VAL A 131 -5.11 -14.59 -2.09
N ARG A 132 -4.35 -15.47 -1.43
CA ARG A 132 -4.66 -16.89 -1.29
C ARG A 132 -5.59 -17.16 -0.12
N SER A 133 -5.30 -16.56 1.04
CA SER A 133 -6.04 -16.80 2.27
C SER A 133 -5.86 -15.67 3.26
N VAL A 134 -6.80 -15.58 4.20
CA VAL A 134 -6.75 -14.67 5.35
C VAL A 134 -7.07 -15.53 6.57
N ASN A 135 -6.37 -15.30 7.69
CA ASN A 135 -6.54 -16.07 8.93
C ASN A 135 -7.82 -15.70 9.72
N PHE A 136 -8.98 -15.73 9.05
CA PHE A 136 -10.26 -15.58 9.73
C PHE A 136 -10.44 -16.65 10.81
N LYS A 137 -11.07 -16.27 11.92
CA LYS A 137 -11.51 -17.21 12.95
C LYS A 137 -12.90 -17.72 12.59
N VAL A 138 -13.18 -18.97 12.94
CA VAL A 138 -14.51 -19.57 12.79
C VAL A 138 -14.95 -20.15 14.14
N TYR A 139 -16.10 -19.72 14.64
CA TYR A 139 -16.67 -20.23 15.88
C TYR A 139 -18.20 -20.31 15.79
N LYS A 140 -18.78 -21.44 16.19
CA LYS A 140 -20.23 -21.73 16.10
C LYS A 140 -20.84 -21.32 14.74
N GLY A 141 -20.10 -21.57 13.64
CA GLY A 141 -20.53 -21.26 12.27
C GLY A 141 -20.35 -19.79 11.84
N LYS A 142 -19.85 -18.90 12.70
CA LYS A 142 -19.54 -17.51 12.37
C LYS A 142 -18.09 -17.36 11.95
N THR A 143 -17.85 -16.70 10.83
CA THR A 143 -16.52 -16.26 10.38
C THR A 143 -16.28 -14.83 10.86
N PHE A 144 -15.16 -14.57 11.53
CA PHE A 144 -14.89 -13.25 12.09
C PHE A 144 -13.39 -12.91 12.19
N LEU A 145 -13.11 -11.62 12.30
CA LEU A 145 -11.87 -11.08 12.84
C LEU A 145 -12.17 -10.51 14.23
N SER A 146 -11.22 -10.60 15.15
CA SER A 146 -11.34 -9.96 16.46
C SER A 146 -10.71 -8.58 16.39
N LYS A 147 -11.41 -7.54 16.84
CA LYS A 147 -10.83 -6.20 16.95
C LYS A 147 -9.54 -6.24 17.80
N ALA A 148 -8.57 -5.40 17.43
CA ALA A 148 -7.24 -5.31 18.03
C ALA A 148 -6.38 -6.59 17.91
N SER A 149 -6.83 -7.63 17.21
CA SER A 149 -6.00 -8.80 16.90
C SER A 149 -5.23 -8.63 15.60
N SER A 150 -4.05 -9.27 15.54
CA SER A 150 -3.25 -9.37 14.33
C SER A 150 -3.91 -10.27 13.29
N VAL A 151 -3.94 -9.79 12.05
CA VAL A 151 -4.51 -10.47 10.87
C VAL A 151 -3.41 -10.62 9.82
N THR A 152 -3.32 -11.82 9.26
CA THR A 152 -2.38 -12.18 8.21
C THR A 152 -3.14 -12.48 6.92
N VAL A 153 -2.80 -11.74 5.87
CA VAL A 153 -3.22 -11.99 4.50
C VAL A 153 -2.07 -12.71 3.80
N SER A 154 -2.25 -13.97 3.45
CA SER A 154 -1.27 -14.75 2.70
C SER A 154 -1.59 -14.74 1.22
N GLY A 155 -0.55 -14.64 0.39
CA GLY A 155 -0.70 -14.48 -1.05
C GLY A 155 0.62 -14.47 -1.77
N ASP A 156 0.66 -13.80 -2.91
CA ASP A 156 1.82 -13.65 -3.77
C ASP A 156 1.84 -12.25 -4.43
N TYR A 157 3.05 -11.78 -4.76
CA TYR A 157 3.32 -10.53 -5.47
C TYR A 157 2.82 -9.26 -4.76
N PHE A 158 2.80 -9.26 -3.43
CA PHE A 158 2.62 -8.02 -2.68
C PHE A 158 3.87 -7.14 -2.78
N SER A 159 3.68 -5.83 -2.86
CA SER A 159 4.78 -4.85 -2.78
C SER A 159 5.50 -4.97 -1.44
N THR A 160 6.81 -4.83 -1.44
CA THR A 160 7.63 -4.79 -0.22
C THR A 160 7.68 -3.42 0.44
N ASP A 161 7.27 -2.37 -0.27
CA ASP A 161 7.11 -1.02 0.28
C ASP A 161 5.75 -0.85 0.95
N LEU A 162 5.75 -0.64 2.27
CA LEU A 162 4.55 -0.40 3.08
C LEU A 162 3.73 0.80 2.60
N ASN A 163 4.37 1.84 2.04
CA ASN A 163 3.65 3.03 1.54
C ASN A 163 2.82 2.73 0.29
N LEU A 164 3.09 1.62 -0.38
CA LEU A 164 2.37 1.14 -1.55
C LEU A 164 1.29 0.10 -1.21
N ILE A 165 1.10 -0.22 0.08
CA ILE A 165 0.10 -1.16 0.56
C ILE A 165 -1.01 -0.42 1.28
N LYS A 166 -2.26 -0.73 0.93
CA LYS A 166 -3.44 -0.37 1.71
C LYS A 166 -4.35 -1.57 1.84
N VAL A 167 -4.97 -1.73 3.00
CA VAL A 167 -5.96 -2.78 3.24
C VAL A 167 -7.23 -2.14 3.77
N PHE A 168 -8.38 -2.57 3.25
CA PHE A 168 -9.68 -2.09 3.68
C PHE A 168 -10.59 -3.25 4.02
N LEU A 169 -11.33 -3.11 5.13
CA LEU A 169 -12.52 -3.89 5.39
C LEU A 169 -13.67 -3.24 4.61
N VAL A 170 -14.36 -3.98 3.74
CA VAL A 170 -15.44 -3.44 2.92
C VAL A 170 -16.79 -4.02 3.35
N ALA A 171 -17.65 -3.16 3.86
CA ALA A 171 -18.99 -3.50 4.35
C ALA A 171 -19.93 -3.87 3.19
N LYS A 172 -21.08 -4.49 3.52
CA LYS A 172 -22.10 -4.88 2.52
C LYS A 172 -22.69 -3.70 1.76
N ASP A 173 -22.74 -2.52 2.37
CA ASP A 173 -23.18 -1.26 1.75
C ASP A 173 -22.07 -0.56 0.93
N GLY A 174 -20.88 -1.16 0.85
CA GLY A 174 -19.73 -0.64 0.12
C GLY A 174 -18.88 0.36 0.89
N LYS A 175 -19.22 0.69 2.15
CA LYS A 175 -18.34 1.52 2.98
C LYS A 175 -17.02 0.82 3.24
N GLU A 176 -15.93 1.57 3.11
CA GLU A 176 -14.57 1.08 3.31
C GLU A 176 -14.02 1.62 4.64
N ALA A 177 -13.41 0.75 5.43
CA ALA A 177 -12.63 1.11 6.61
C ALA A 177 -11.17 0.68 6.37
N GLU A 178 -10.27 1.65 6.22
CA GLU A 178 -8.84 1.39 6.09
C GLU A 178 -8.28 0.87 7.42
N VAL A 179 -7.45 -0.16 7.37
CA VAL A 179 -6.75 -0.73 8.53
C VAL A 179 -5.26 -0.44 8.45
N LYS A 180 -4.62 -0.29 9.61
CA LYS A 180 -3.19 -0.03 9.66
C LYS A 180 -2.38 -1.29 9.38
N VAL A 181 -1.66 -1.29 8.26
CA VAL A 181 -0.70 -2.34 7.90
C VAL A 181 0.58 -2.18 8.72
N GLU A 182 1.07 -3.29 9.27
CA GLU A 182 2.23 -3.33 10.17
C GLU A 182 3.47 -3.84 9.46
N THR A 183 3.33 -4.95 8.72
CA THR A 183 4.43 -5.56 7.98
C THR A 183 3.96 -6.09 6.64
N VAL A 184 4.86 -6.09 5.67
CA VAL A 184 4.63 -6.67 4.35
C VAL A 184 5.89 -7.37 3.85
N ASN A 185 5.69 -8.47 3.14
CA ASN A 185 6.67 -9.10 2.28
C ASN A 185 5.95 -9.64 1.03
N PRO A 186 6.65 -10.20 0.02
CA PRO A 186 6.02 -10.59 -1.24
C PRO A 186 4.88 -11.61 -1.14
N ILE A 187 4.77 -12.33 -0.02
CA ILE A 187 3.79 -13.41 0.18
C ILE A 187 2.86 -13.20 1.38
N SER A 188 3.02 -12.11 2.13
CA SER A 188 2.25 -11.84 3.34
C SER A 188 2.09 -10.36 3.64
N ILE A 189 0.89 -9.96 4.05
CA ILE A 189 0.59 -8.67 4.68
C ILE A 189 0.07 -8.94 6.08
N THR A 190 0.59 -8.24 7.08
CA THR A 190 0.08 -8.29 8.46
C THR A 190 -0.44 -6.92 8.87
N PHE A 191 -1.63 -6.88 9.47
CA PHE A 191 -2.27 -5.67 9.98
C PHE A 191 -3.01 -5.98 11.29
N THR A 192 -3.31 -4.95 12.07
CA THR A 192 -4.23 -5.07 13.21
C THR A 192 -5.64 -4.71 12.80
N ALA A 193 -6.64 -5.53 13.14
CA ALA A 193 -8.04 -5.25 12.80
C ALA A 193 -8.62 -4.12 13.68
N ASP A 194 -8.49 -2.88 13.25
CA ASP A 194 -8.82 -1.67 14.04
C ASP A 194 -10.10 -0.92 13.61
N GLY A 195 -10.88 -1.48 12.67
CA GLY A 195 -12.11 -0.88 12.14
C GLY A 195 -13.35 -0.85 13.07
N PRO A 196 -14.47 -0.27 12.60
CA PRO A 196 -15.77 -0.35 13.28
C PRO A 196 -16.28 -1.79 13.40
N VAL A 197 -16.83 -2.15 14.55
CA VAL A 197 -17.49 -3.46 14.72
C VAL A 197 -18.68 -3.55 13.78
N GLY A 198 -18.86 -4.69 13.12
CA GLY A 198 -19.98 -4.92 12.20
C GLY A 198 -19.69 -5.96 11.12
N ASP A 199 -20.61 -6.05 10.16
CA ASP A 199 -20.56 -7.04 9.09
C ASP A 199 -19.85 -6.52 7.83
N TYR A 200 -18.98 -7.38 7.30
CA TYR A 200 -18.15 -7.14 6.12
C TYR A 200 -18.33 -8.25 5.08
N ARG A 201 -18.08 -7.92 3.82
CA ARG A 201 -18.21 -8.85 2.69
C ARG A 201 -16.88 -9.24 2.04
N ARG A 202 -15.85 -8.42 2.24
CA ARG A 202 -14.54 -8.65 1.63
C ARG A 202 -13.44 -7.84 2.28
N LEU A 203 -12.21 -8.31 2.06
CA LEU A 203 -11.01 -7.49 2.18
C LEU A 203 -10.62 -6.95 0.81
N LYS A 204 -10.35 -5.66 0.75
CA LYS A 204 -9.76 -5.00 -0.42
C LYS A 204 -8.30 -4.69 -0.12
N VAL A 205 -7.41 -5.23 -0.93
CA VAL A 205 -5.97 -5.01 -0.84
C VAL A 205 -5.55 -4.18 -2.05
N ILE A 206 -4.90 -3.05 -1.79
CA ILE A 206 -4.19 -2.26 -2.80
C ILE A 206 -2.71 -2.52 -2.60
N SER A 207 -2.02 -2.97 -3.65
CA SER A 207 -0.58 -3.15 -3.67
C SER A 207 -0.01 -2.59 -4.98
N ASN A 208 0.82 -1.54 -4.87
CA ASN A 208 1.44 -0.85 -5.99
C ASN A 208 0.43 -0.47 -7.10
N ASN A 209 -0.63 0.25 -6.70
CA ASN A 209 -1.78 0.67 -7.51
C ASN A 209 -2.65 -0.44 -8.14
N ARG A 210 -2.38 -1.72 -7.84
CA ARG A 210 -3.27 -2.82 -8.20
C ARG A 210 -4.22 -3.10 -7.06
N THR A 211 -5.51 -3.26 -7.37
CA THR A 211 -6.55 -3.60 -6.39
C THR A 211 -6.94 -5.07 -6.54
N VAL A 212 -6.96 -5.80 -5.43
CA VAL A 212 -7.45 -7.19 -5.32
C VAL A 212 -8.51 -7.23 -4.25
N ASN A 213 -9.60 -7.94 -4.52
CA ASN A 213 -10.66 -8.20 -3.56
C ASN A 213 -10.63 -9.67 -3.15
N TYR A 214 -10.63 -9.95 -1.86
CA TYR A 214 -10.84 -11.27 -1.29
C TYR A 214 -12.25 -11.34 -0.73
N GLU A 215 -13.15 -11.98 -1.49
CA GLU A 215 -14.57 -12.08 -1.17
C GLU A 215 -14.80 -13.14 -0.07
N GLN A 216 -15.29 -12.70 1.09
CA GLN A 216 -15.64 -13.53 2.25
C GLN A 216 -16.58 -12.71 3.14
N ASP A 217 -17.79 -13.21 3.40
CA ASP A 217 -18.63 -12.63 4.45
C ASP A 217 -17.98 -12.92 5.82
N PHE A 218 -17.74 -11.88 6.63
CA PHE A 218 -17.20 -12.00 7.99
C PHE A 218 -17.66 -10.84 8.87
N GLU A 219 -17.60 -11.04 10.18
CA GLU A 219 -17.83 -9.99 11.16
C GLU A 219 -16.49 -9.44 11.69
N LEU A 220 -16.36 -8.13 11.87
CA LEU A 220 -15.37 -7.60 12.80
C LEU A 220 -15.99 -7.59 14.19
N ALA A 221 -15.69 -8.62 14.97
CA ALA A 221 -16.17 -8.76 16.33
C ALA A 221 -15.49 -7.73 17.26
N PRO A 222 -16.14 -7.34 18.38
CA PRO A 222 -15.47 -6.62 19.44
C PRO A 222 -14.17 -7.31 19.89
N GLU A 223 -13.33 -6.57 20.60
CA GLU A 223 -12.13 -7.15 21.20
C GLU A 223 -12.54 -8.26 22.17
N LEU A 224 -11.97 -9.45 21.98
CA LEU A 224 -12.27 -10.60 22.81
C LEU A 224 -11.42 -10.53 24.07
N LEU A 225 -12.04 -10.07 25.15
CA LEU A 225 -11.44 -9.96 26.46
C LEU A 225 -11.80 -11.20 27.29
N PHE A 226 -10.81 -11.75 27.98
CA PHE A 226 -10.97 -12.85 28.92
C PHE A 226 -10.34 -12.46 30.25
N PRO A 227 -10.98 -12.77 31.38
CA PRO A 227 -10.39 -12.52 32.68
C PRO A 227 -9.07 -13.31 32.82
N LYS A 228 -8.01 -12.61 33.19
CA LYS A 228 -6.70 -13.21 33.50
C LYS A 228 -6.30 -12.82 34.91
N LEU A 229 -5.81 -13.79 35.68
CA LEU A 229 -5.12 -13.56 36.95
C LEU A 229 -3.71 -14.11 36.81
N THR A 230 -2.72 -13.24 36.62
CA THR A 230 -1.32 -13.68 36.43
C THR A 230 -0.54 -13.73 37.74
N SER A 231 -0.98 -12.98 38.76
CA SER A 231 -0.42 -13.04 40.11
C SER A 231 -1.42 -12.45 41.10
N ILE A 232 -1.98 -13.25 41.99
CA ILE A 232 -2.76 -12.70 43.10
C ILE A 232 -1.78 -12.17 44.15
N SER A 233 -1.84 -10.87 44.41
CA SER A 233 -1.00 -10.24 45.42
C SER A 233 -1.70 -10.22 46.78
N PHE A 234 -1.61 -11.31 47.54
CA PHE A 234 -1.72 -11.20 48.99
C PHE A 234 -0.31 -10.91 49.51
N GLU A 235 -0.07 -9.67 49.97
CA GLU A 235 1.27 -9.24 50.42
C GLU A 235 1.81 -10.10 51.58
N GLN A 236 0.91 -10.68 52.37
CA GLN A 236 1.19 -11.56 53.51
C GLN A 236 0.04 -12.59 53.65
N PRO A 237 0.28 -13.76 54.29
CA PRO A 237 -0.78 -14.70 54.63
C PRO A 237 -1.91 -14.00 55.38
N GLN A 238 -3.16 -14.32 55.04
CA GLN A 238 -4.34 -13.71 55.64
C GLN A 238 -5.02 -14.69 56.59
N THR A 239 -5.54 -14.20 57.71
CA THR A 239 -6.43 -14.96 58.60
C THR A 239 -7.77 -14.24 58.64
N LEU A 240 -8.82 -14.89 58.14
CA LEU A 240 -10.15 -14.32 57.98
C LEU A 240 -11.20 -15.18 58.70
N LYS A 241 -12.27 -14.54 59.13
CA LYS A 241 -13.47 -15.19 59.66
C LYS A 241 -14.53 -15.31 58.58
N ARG A 242 -15.48 -16.20 58.82
CA ARG A 242 -16.73 -16.25 58.06
C ARG A 242 -17.44 -14.89 58.15
N GLY A 243 -17.85 -14.36 57.01
CA GLY A 243 -18.42 -13.01 56.89
C GLY A 243 -17.41 -11.90 56.59
N ASP A 244 -16.11 -12.13 56.78
CA ASP A 244 -15.08 -11.16 56.41
C ASP A 244 -15.02 -10.97 54.88
N GLN A 245 -14.45 -9.84 54.46
CA GLN A 245 -14.19 -9.57 53.05
C GLN A 245 -12.70 -9.74 52.74
N ILE A 246 -12.42 -10.27 51.56
CA ILE A 246 -11.08 -10.38 50.99
C ILE A 246 -10.99 -9.54 49.71
N ASN A 247 -9.94 -8.74 49.63
CA ASN A 247 -9.63 -7.93 48.46
C ASN A 247 -8.64 -8.67 47.57
N VAL A 248 -9.09 -9.10 46.39
CA VAL A 248 -8.26 -9.80 45.41
C VAL A 248 -7.83 -8.77 44.36
N LYS A 249 -6.53 -8.70 44.11
CA LYS A 249 -5.91 -7.83 43.09
C LYS A 249 -4.88 -8.60 42.27
N GLY A 250 -4.61 -8.09 41.06
CA GLY A 250 -3.58 -8.62 40.17
C GLY A 250 -4.13 -9.32 38.92
N GLY A 251 -5.38 -9.00 38.56
CA GLY A 251 -5.99 -9.45 37.31
C GLY A 251 -6.03 -8.39 36.20
N THR A 252 -6.41 -8.84 35.00
CA THR A 252 -6.89 -7.97 33.91
C THR A 252 -8.23 -8.51 33.41
N ASP A 253 -9.16 -7.59 33.15
CA ASP A 253 -10.56 -7.88 32.79
C ASP A 253 -11.24 -8.87 33.75
N ALA A 254 -10.83 -8.84 35.03
CA ALA A 254 -11.33 -9.73 36.08
C ALA A 254 -12.84 -9.56 36.33
N ASP A 255 -13.40 -8.40 36.00
CA ASP A 255 -14.83 -8.10 36.09
C ASP A 255 -15.71 -8.99 35.20
N LEU A 256 -15.12 -9.64 34.19
CA LEU A 256 -15.82 -10.59 33.32
C LEU A 256 -16.12 -11.93 34.00
N ALA A 257 -15.45 -12.27 35.11
CA ALA A 257 -15.75 -13.50 35.84
C ALA A 257 -17.12 -13.42 36.52
N ASN A 258 -17.90 -14.50 36.47
CA ASN A 258 -19.26 -14.57 37.01
C ASN A 258 -19.40 -15.42 38.29
N ALA A 259 -18.44 -16.30 38.57
CA ALA A 259 -18.32 -17.03 39.82
C ALA A 259 -16.84 -17.09 40.21
N ILE A 260 -16.54 -16.89 41.50
CA ILE A 260 -15.20 -16.99 42.06
C ILE A 260 -15.30 -17.77 43.37
N GLY A 261 -14.33 -18.62 43.67
CA GLY A 261 -14.28 -19.31 44.95
C GLY A 261 -12.90 -19.86 45.31
N PHE A 262 -12.78 -20.42 46.50
CA PHE A 262 -11.59 -21.19 46.86
C PHE A 262 -11.64 -22.58 46.25
N TYR A 263 -10.48 -23.09 45.86
CA TYR A 263 -10.34 -24.45 45.37
C TYR A 263 -9.43 -25.25 46.30
N ASP A 264 -9.90 -26.41 46.74
CA ASP A 264 -9.07 -27.37 47.46
C ASP A 264 -8.51 -28.39 46.46
N VAL A 265 -7.22 -28.26 46.16
CA VAL A 265 -6.51 -29.14 45.22
C VAL A 265 -6.42 -30.59 45.67
N ASN A 266 -6.56 -30.89 46.96
CA ASN A 266 -6.45 -32.26 47.47
C ASN A 266 -7.77 -33.03 47.28
N THR A 267 -8.89 -32.33 47.45
CA THR A 267 -10.23 -32.93 47.33
C THR A 267 -10.89 -32.66 45.97
N GLY A 268 -10.38 -31.68 45.22
CA GLY A 268 -11.01 -31.17 44.00
C GLY A 268 -12.27 -30.36 44.27
N THR A 269 -12.49 -29.93 45.51
CA THR A 269 -13.74 -29.26 45.91
C THR A 269 -13.64 -27.76 45.69
N GLU A 270 -14.70 -27.21 45.09
CA GLU A 270 -14.90 -25.78 44.88
C GLU A 270 -15.79 -25.20 45.98
N TYR A 271 -15.32 -24.13 46.60
CA TYR A 271 -16.04 -23.39 47.63
C TYR A 271 -16.34 -21.97 47.15
N PRO A 272 -17.58 -21.69 46.68
CA PRO A 272 -17.92 -20.40 46.09
C PRO A 272 -17.82 -19.28 47.13
N LEU A 273 -17.25 -18.14 46.73
CA LEU A 273 -17.23 -16.91 47.52
C LEU A 273 -18.30 -15.94 47.01
N ILE A 274 -18.74 -15.02 47.89
CA ILE A 274 -19.79 -14.05 47.54
C ILE A 274 -19.14 -12.82 46.91
N ILE A 275 -19.43 -12.53 45.65
CA ILE A 275 -18.92 -11.34 44.97
C ILE A 275 -19.62 -10.10 45.52
N LYS A 276 -18.86 -9.15 46.08
CA LYS A 276 -19.35 -7.84 46.53
C LYS A 276 -19.08 -6.75 45.52
N GLU A 277 -17.92 -6.79 44.89
CA GLU A 277 -17.53 -5.84 43.86
C GLU A 277 -16.70 -6.54 42.80
N LYS A 278 -16.92 -6.15 41.54
CA LYS A 278 -16.12 -6.56 40.39
C LYS A 278 -15.35 -5.36 39.85
N ARG A 279 -14.07 -5.53 39.59
CA ARG A 279 -13.20 -4.52 38.97
C ARG A 279 -12.38 -5.16 37.86
N LYS A 280 -11.87 -4.33 36.95
CA LYS A 280 -10.93 -4.77 35.91
C LYS A 280 -9.69 -5.47 36.47
N ASP A 281 -9.23 -5.04 37.65
CA ASP A 281 -7.99 -5.50 38.28
C ASP A 281 -8.18 -6.58 39.36
N GLY A 282 -9.41 -6.97 39.66
CA GLY A 282 -9.74 -7.99 40.66
C GLY A 282 -11.14 -7.85 41.26
N TRP A 283 -11.30 -8.30 42.50
CA TRP A 283 -12.62 -8.39 43.15
C TRP A 283 -12.57 -8.02 44.63
N ILE A 284 -13.72 -7.65 45.18
CA ILE A 284 -13.99 -7.77 46.62
C ILE A 284 -14.94 -8.93 46.82
N LEU A 285 -14.51 -9.92 47.60
CA LEU A 285 -15.26 -11.15 47.86
C LEU A 285 -15.57 -11.24 49.35
N GLN A 286 -16.71 -11.81 49.73
CA GLN A 286 -17.05 -12.11 51.11
C GLN A 286 -16.98 -13.62 51.35
N ILE A 287 -16.38 -14.00 52.49
CA ILE A 287 -16.32 -15.36 53.00
C ILE A 287 -17.73 -15.82 53.42
N PRO A 288 -18.30 -16.89 52.82
CA PRO A 288 -19.60 -17.44 53.21
C PRO A 288 -19.64 -17.91 54.66
N SER A 289 -20.82 -17.91 55.27
CA SER A 289 -21.01 -18.35 56.66
C SER A 289 -20.79 -19.85 56.88
N ASP A 290 -20.88 -20.63 55.81
CA ASP A 290 -20.77 -22.09 55.77
C ASP A 290 -19.43 -22.58 55.21
N LEU A 291 -18.53 -21.67 54.81
CA LEU A 291 -17.21 -22.04 54.29
C LEU A 291 -16.45 -22.90 55.33
N PRO A 292 -15.91 -24.07 54.96
CA PRO A 292 -15.12 -24.88 55.88
C PRO A 292 -13.93 -24.11 56.45
N LEU A 293 -13.60 -24.41 57.70
CA LEU A 293 -12.38 -23.90 58.32
C LEU A 293 -11.19 -24.62 57.70
N GLY A 294 -10.11 -23.89 57.45
CA GLY A 294 -8.95 -24.48 56.77
C GLY A 294 -8.03 -23.45 56.15
N VAL A 295 -7.06 -23.96 55.41
CA VAL A 295 -6.08 -23.16 54.68
C VAL A 295 -6.34 -23.32 53.20
N TYR A 296 -6.55 -22.21 52.51
CA TYR A 296 -6.77 -22.16 51.07
C TYR A 296 -5.60 -21.46 50.40
N SER A 297 -5.16 -21.98 49.26
CA SER A 297 -4.05 -21.42 48.47
C SER A 297 -4.37 -21.24 46.99
N PHE A 298 -5.62 -21.53 46.59
CA PHE A 298 -6.06 -21.42 45.20
C PHE A 298 -7.41 -20.75 45.09
N LEU A 299 -7.56 -19.85 44.12
CA LEU A 299 -8.84 -19.34 43.67
C LEU A 299 -9.17 -19.99 42.33
N TYR A 300 -10.41 -20.45 42.19
CA TYR A 300 -11.00 -20.73 40.90
C TYR A 300 -11.93 -19.57 40.51
N PHE A 301 -12.07 -19.33 39.21
CA PHE A 301 -13.11 -18.45 38.69
C PHE A 301 -13.64 -18.95 37.35
N TYR A 302 -14.93 -18.70 37.12
CA TYR A 302 -15.63 -18.98 35.88
C TYR A 302 -15.92 -17.69 35.12
N PHE A 303 -15.92 -17.78 33.79
CA PHE A 303 -16.34 -16.71 32.90
C PHE A 303 -17.24 -17.27 31.80
N PRO A 304 -18.25 -16.50 31.36
CA PRO A 304 -19.29 -16.99 30.47
C PRO A 304 -18.80 -17.16 29.03
N ASP A 305 -19.53 -17.98 28.27
CA ASP A 305 -19.46 -18.01 26.81
C ASP A 305 -19.70 -16.62 26.23
N THR A 306 -19.02 -16.35 25.11
CA THR A 306 -19.31 -15.20 24.25
C THR A 306 -19.89 -15.69 22.92
N ALA A 307 -20.30 -14.76 22.07
CA ALA A 307 -20.71 -15.10 20.71
C ALA A 307 -19.55 -15.60 19.82
N TYR A 308 -18.29 -15.48 20.27
CA TYR A 308 -17.08 -15.72 19.47
C TYR A 308 -16.06 -16.66 20.13
N ALA A 309 -16.32 -17.12 21.35
CA ALA A 309 -15.45 -18.02 22.09
C ALA A 309 -16.22 -18.69 23.24
N ASP A 310 -15.80 -19.90 23.59
CA ASP A 310 -16.28 -20.58 24.79
C ASP A 310 -15.86 -19.82 26.04
N GLY A 311 -16.71 -19.88 27.05
CA GLY A 311 -16.38 -19.53 28.41
C GLY A 311 -15.46 -20.58 28.99
N GLY A 312 -15.14 -20.43 30.27
CA GLY A 312 -14.26 -21.38 30.90
C GLY A 312 -14.09 -21.15 32.38
N ALA A 313 -13.19 -21.94 32.93
CA ALA A 313 -12.71 -21.82 34.28
C ALA A 313 -11.20 -21.61 34.24
N ALA A 314 -10.68 -20.87 35.21
CA ALA A 314 -9.26 -20.81 35.47
C ALA A 314 -9.01 -20.96 36.96
N LEU A 315 -7.88 -21.59 37.25
CA LEU A 315 -7.36 -21.77 38.60
C LEU A 315 -6.09 -20.93 38.72
N VAL A 316 -5.95 -20.24 39.84
CA VAL A 316 -4.76 -19.47 40.15
C VAL A 316 -4.32 -19.76 41.58
N ASP A 317 -3.04 -20.00 41.75
CA ASP A 317 -2.42 -20.11 43.07
C ASP A 317 -2.14 -18.72 43.64
N PHE A 318 -2.18 -18.61 44.96
CA PHE A 318 -1.73 -17.44 45.67
C PHE A 318 -0.72 -17.86 46.74
N PRO A 319 0.58 -17.48 46.60
CA PRO A 319 1.66 -18.00 47.43
C PRO A 319 1.48 -17.76 48.94
N ALA A 320 0.82 -16.67 49.31
CA ALA A 320 0.49 -16.34 50.69
C ALA A 320 -0.92 -16.84 51.02
N PRO A 321 -1.09 -17.95 51.77
CA PRO A 321 -2.37 -18.61 51.93
C PRO A 321 -3.36 -17.80 52.76
N VAL A 322 -4.64 -18.15 52.63
CA VAL A 322 -5.75 -17.61 53.40
C VAL A 322 -6.24 -18.67 54.37
N THR A 323 -6.16 -18.38 55.66
CA THR A 323 -6.66 -19.26 56.73
C THR A 323 -8.02 -18.79 57.18
N ILE A 324 -9.00 -19.70 57.16
CA ILE A 324 -10.37 -19.45 57.63
C ILE A 324 -10.53 -20.01 59.04
N VAL A 325 -10.86 -19.13 59.97
CA VAL A 325 -11.04 -19.43 61.40
C VAL A 325 -12.49 -19.17 61.84
N PRO A 326 -12.92 -19.71 63.01
CA PRO A 326 -14.29 -19.60 63.49
C PRO A 326 -14.86 -18.18 63.55
#